data_AF-A0A395VCY6-F1
#
_entry.id   AF-A0A395VCY6-F1
#
_cell.length_a   1.000
_cell.length_b   1.000
_cell.length_c   1.000
_cell.angle_alpha   90.00
_cell.angle_beta   90.00
_cell.angle_gamma   90.00
#
_symmetry.space_group_name_H-M   'P 1'
#
loop_
_entity.id
_entity.type
_entity.pdbx_description
1 polymer ?
#
loop_
_entity_poly.entity_id
_entity_poly.type
_entity_poly.pdbx_seq_one_letter_code
_entity_poly.pdbx_strand_id
1 'polypeptide(L)' 'MKKIDWVRKLTSRKLWTAVASFVSMMILATGGTDNTATQVTALIMAGASVVAYIIGEGLTDSANIGSNSEDEE' A
#
# COMPACT_ATOMS: atom_id res chain seq x y z
N MET A 1 -13.16 -0.98 -21.96
CA MET A 1 -12.82 -1.56 -20.63
C MET A 1 -12.32 -0.43 -19.76
N LYS A 2 -12.87 -0.22 -18.55
CA LYS A 2 -12.38 0.84 -17.64
C LYS A 2 -10.94 0.48 -17.23
N LYS A 3 -9.96 1.35 -17.51
CA LYS A 3 -8.60 1.21 -16.97
C LYS A 3 -8.71 1.08 -15.45
N ILE A 4 -8.12 0.03 -14.89
CA ILE A 4 -8.11 -0.18 -13.45
C ILE A 4 -6.97 0.67 -12.88
N ASP A 5 -7.31 1.62 -12.01
CA ASP A 5 -6.33 2.41 -11.27
C ASP A 5 -5.68 1.55 -10.18
N TRP A 6 -4.67 0.78 -10.57
CA TRP A 6 -3.92 -0.10 -9.68
C TRP A 6 -3.25 0.67 -8.54
N VAL A 7 -2.73 1.86 -8.83
CA VAL A 7 -2.15 2.79 -7.85
C VAL A 7 -3.16 3.10 -6.73
N ARG A 8 -4.39 3.47 -7.08
CA ARG A 8 -5.45 3.79 -6.10
C ARG A 8 -5.89 2.59 -5.28
N LYS A 9 -5.85 1.38 -5.87
CA LYS A 9 -6.17 0.13 -5.18
C LYS A 9 -5.06 -0.28 -4.21
N LEU A 10 -3.80 -0.19 -4.63
CA LEU A 10 -2.63 -0.56 -3.84
C LEU A 10 -2.37 0.40 -2.68
N THR A 11 -2.76 1.67 -2.78
CA THR A 11 -2.69 2.63 -1.66
C THR A 11 -3.96 2.66 -0.81
N SER A 12 -4.97 1.85 -1.13
CA SER A 12 -6.25 1.87 -0.43
C SER A 12 -6.15 1.28 0.96
N ARG A 13 -6.55 2.04 2.00
CA ARG A 13 -6.67 1.52 3.38
C ARG A 13 -7.54 0.25 3.46
N LYS A 14 -8.55 0.12 2.60
CA LYS A 14 -9.43 -1.06 2.57
C LYS A 14 -8.69 -2.34 2.16
N LEU A 15 -7.71 -2.23 1.27
CA LEU A 15 -6.89 -3.36 0.85
C LEU A 15 -5.96 -3.78 1.99
N TRP A 16 -5.25 -2.83 2.60
CA TRP A 16 -4.31 -3.11 3.67
C TRP A 16 -4.97 -3.64 4.94
N THR A 17 -6.13 -3.11 5.31
CA THR A 17 -6.91 -3.64 6.45
C THR A 17 -7.40 -5.07 6.20
N ALA A 18 -7.86 -5.38 4.98
CA ALA A 18 -8.24 -6.73 4.61
C ALA A 18 -7.05 -7.70 4.69
N VAL A 19 -5.89 -7.32 4.12
CA VAL A 19 -4.66 -8.12 4.20
C VAL A 19 -4.23 -8.33 5.65
N ALA A 20 -4.22 -7.28 6.46
CA ALA A 20 -3.83 -7.36 7.86
C ALA A 20 -4.77 -8.29 8.66
N SER A 21 -6.08 -8.20 8.45
CA SER A 21 -7.06 -9.06 9.11
C SER A 21 -6.92 -10.54 8.70
N PHE A 22 -6.64 -10.79 7.42
CA PHE A 22 -6.42 -12.13 6.89
C PHE A 22 -5.16 -12.77 7.48
N VAL A 23 -4.05 -12.03 7.49
CA VAL A 23 -2.78 -12.52 8.04
C VAL A 23 -2.87 -12.72 9.55
N SER A 24 -3.57 -11.83 10.27
CA SER A 24 -3.83 -11.98 11.70
C SER A 24 -4.56 -13.30 12.00
N MET A 25 -5.63 -13.60 11.26
CA MET A 25 -6.36 -14.86 11.40
C MET A 25 -5.52 -16.09 11.02
N MET A 26 -4.67 -16.00 9.99
CA MET A 26 -3.76 -17.09 9.63
C MET A 26 -2.77 -17.40 10.75
N ILE A 27 -2.21 -16.37 11.40
CA ILE A 27 -1.24 -16.55 12.49
C ILE A 27 -1.89 -17.34 13.63
N LEU A 28 -3.09 -16.92 14.04
CA LEU A 28 -3.85 -17.63 15.09
C LEU A 28 -4.17 -19.07 14.67
N ALA A 29 -4.61 -19.28 13.43
CA ALA A 29 -4.94 -20.60 12.91
C ALA A 29 -3.74 -21.57 12.88
N THR A 30 -2.52 -21.04 12.68
CA THR A 30 -1.28 -21.84 12.71
C THR A 30 -0.70 -22.06 14.11
N GLY A 31 -1.39 -21.63 15.17
CA GLY A 31 -0.94 -21.77 16.56
C GLY A 31 -0.05 -20.63 17.07
N GLY A 32 0.00 -19.50 16.35
CA GLY A 32 0.67 -18.28 16.80
C GLY A 32 -0.10 -17.57 17.92
N THR A 33 0.58 -16.70 18.66
CA THR A 33 -0.03 -15.94 19.79
C THR A 33 -0.73 -14.67 19.31
N ASP A 34 -1.70 -14.18 20.10
CA ASP A 34 -2.36 -12.89 19.86
C ASP A 34 -1.38 -11.72 19.76
N ASN A 35 -0.29 -11.76 20.54
CA ASN A 35 0.74 -10.74 20.52
C ASN A 35 1.51 -10.76 19.18
N THR A 36 1.85 -11.94 18.67
CA THR A 36 2.46 -12.11 17.34
C THR A 36 1.53 -11.62 16.23
N ALA A 37 0.25 -11.98 16.29
CA ALA A 37 -0.75 -11.54 15.31
C ALA A 37 -0.90 -10.00 15.30
N THR A 38 -0.90 -9.38 16.48
CA THR A 38 -0.96 -7.92 16.64
C THR A 38 0.29 -7.24 16.08
N GLN A 39 1.48 -7.77 16.39
CA GLN A 39 2.75 -7.23 15.89
C GLN A 39 2.85 -7.31 14.36
N VAL A 40 2.47 -8.45 13.77
CA VAL A 40 2.48 -8.60 12.30
C VAL A 40 1.44 -7.70 11.64
N THR A 41 0.26 -7.55 12.23
CA THR A 41 -0.77 -6.59 11.78
C THR A 41 -0.23 -5.17 11.79
N ALA A 42 0.43 -4.75 12.87
CA ALA A 42 1.04 -3.42 12.98
C ALA A 42 2.15 -3.22 11.93
N LEU A 43 2.96 -4.25 11.68
CA LEU A 43 4.00 -4.22 10.64
C LEU A 43 3.42 -4.07 9.23
N ILE A 44 2.32 -4.77 8.91
CA ILE A 44 1.62 -4.64 7.63
C ILE A 44 1.12 -3.21 7.45
N MET A 45 0.54 -2.60 8.49
CA MET A 45 0.06 -1.22 8.45
C MET A 45 1.20 -0.20 8.32
N ALA A 46 2.35 -0.46 8.94
CA ALA A 46 3.56 0.36 8.75
C ALA A 46 4.07 0.24 7.29
N GLY A 47 4.14 -0.98 6.75
CA GLY A 47 4.52 -1.24 5.36
C GLY A 47 3.59 -0.57 4.35
N ALA A 48 2.28 -0.53 4.64
CA ALA A 48 1.30 0.19 3.83
C ALA A 48 1.65 1.69 3.68
N SER A 49 2.14 2.31 4.75
CA SER A 49 2.55 3.72 4.74
C SER A 49 3.78 3.95 3.87
N VAL A 50 4.75 3.03 3.91
CA VAL A 50 5.96 3.08 3.05
C VAL A 50 5.58 2.93 1.58
N VAL A 51 4.71 1.97 1.25
CA VAL A 51 4.24 1.77 -0.14
C VAL A 51 3.46 3.00 -0.63
N ALA A 52 2.61 3.58 0.21
CA ALA A 52 1.87 4.80 -0.13
C ALA A 52 2.81 5.99 -0.37
N TYR A 53 3.88 6.12 0.42
CA TYR A 53 4.89 7.14 0.26
C TYR A 53 5.64 7.00 -1.08
N ILE A 54 6.18 5.80 -1.36
CA ILE A 54 6.92 5.52 -2.62
C ILE A 54 6.05 5.77 -3.85
N ILE A 55 4.78 5.36 -3.80
CA ILE A 55 3.85 5.59 -4.91
C ILE A 55 3.52 7.09 -5.03
N GLY A 56 3.35 7.80 -3.92
CA GLY A 56 3.15 9.26 -3.91
C GLY A 56 4.33 10.02 -4.51
N GLU A 57 5.55 9.62 -4.15
CA GLU A 57 6.78 10.16 -4.75
C GLU A 57 6.86 9.85 -6.24
N GLY A 58 6.64 8.60 -6.66
CA GLY A 58 6.69 8.20 -8.07
C GLY A 58 5.63 8.89 -8.94
N LEU A 59 4.44 9.18 -8.40
CA LEU A 59 3.44 10.00 -9.08
C LEU A 59 3.88 11.45 -9.23
N THR A 60 4.50 12.01 -8.19
CA THR A 60 5.02 13.39 -8.19
C THR A 60 6.16 13.54 -9.19
N ASP A 61 7.08 12.58 -9.23
CA ASP A 61 8.21 12.56 -10.17
C ASP A 61 7.74 12.37 -11.62
N SER A 62 6.77 11.48 -11.86
CA SER A 62 6.14 11.32 -13.17
C SER A 62 5.43 12.59 -13.66
N ALA A 63 4.76 13.30 -12.74
CA ALA A 63 4.11 14.57 -13.05
C ALA A 63 5.14 15.69 -13.32
N ASN A 64 6.26 15.69 -12.62
CA ASN A 64 7.35 16.64 -12.81
C ASN A 64 8.07 16.44 -14.16
N ILE A 65 8.28 15.20 -14.60
CA ILE A 65 8.80 14.87 -15.93
C ILE A 65 7.83 15.33 -17.04
N GLY A 66 6.52 15.20 -16.81
CA GLY A 66 5.49 15.69 -17.73
C GLY A 66 5.45 17.22 -17.84
N SER A 67 5.70 17.95 -16.75
CA SER A 67 5.76 19.41 -16.76
C SER A 67 7.00 19.94 -17.49
N ASN A 68 8.15 19.27 -17.37
CA ASN A 68 9.39 19.72 -18.01
C ASN A 68 9.44 19.46 -19.53
N SER A 69 8.39 18.88 -20.12
CA SER A 69 8.28 18.65 -21.57
C SER A 69 7.28 19.58 -22.27
N GLU A 70 6.54 20.42 -21.54
CA GLU A 70 5.61 21.41 -22.11
C GLU A 70 6.21 22.83 -22.20
N ASP A 71 7.40 23.07 -21.66
CA ASP A 71 8.06 24.40 -21.64
C ASP A 71 9.15 24.59 -22.74
N GLU A 72 9.24 23.70 -23.74
CA GLU A 72 10.19 23.81 -24.87
C GLU A 72 9.53 23.93 -26.28
N GLU A 73 8.33 24.51 -26.40
CA GLU A 73 7.79 25.00 -27.69
C GLU A 73 7.40 26.48 -27.68
#